data_AF-A0A0U2LEF7-F1
#
_entry.id   AF-A0A0U2LEF7-F1
#
_cell.length_a   1.000
_cell.length_b   1.000
_cell.length_c   1.000
_cell.angle_alpha   90.00
_cell.angle_beta   90.00
_cell.angle_gamma   90.00
#
_symmetry.space_group_name_H-M   'P 1'
#
loop_
_entity.id
_entity.type
_entity.pdbx_description
1 polymer ?
#
loop_
_entity_poly.entity_id
_entity_poly.type
_entity_poly.pdbx_seq_one_letter_code
_entity_poly.pdbx_strand_id
1 'polypeptide(L)'
;MLDDNKPLTNEQIQYYRENGFVQIDDMLKPDELEELRQYLDETMRQEGGRSVQTSQKGNAYYKVLNQRVNTWRDHGGIARFVLSSRFAQAAKDLTGSSGIRLFHDHALLKMPHDSRPTPWHQDWPYWPMNETGALSIWIALDDVDENNGCMMFVPKSQKIKNLKSVDLVEPHDIFSDGGAARVDRNTAVVARMKAGSCTFHDGLTFHYAHANRTDRPRRALAIIYMPDGTTFSGARHICTEGLGLEAGGRLQGGLFPRLA
;
A
#
# COMPACT_ATOMS: atom_id res chain seq x y z
N MET A 1 15.93 3.85 -13.53
CA MET A 1 14.72 3.47 -12.78
C MET A 1 13.51 3.74 -13.68
N LEU A 2 12.25 3.66 -13.22
CA LEU A 2 11.16 4.21 -14.03
C LEU A 2 11.22 5.75 -13.91
N ASP A 3 11.90 6.38 -14.86
CA ASP A 3 12.31 7.80 -14.77
C ASP A 3 11.60 8.73 -15.77
N ASP A 4 10.76 8.18 -16.65
CA ASP A 4 9.80 8.96 -17.41
C ASP A 4 8.62 9.34 -16.51
N ASN A 5 8.56 10.61 -16.15
CA ASN A 5 7.48 11.17 -15.36
C ASN A 5 6.16 11.09 -16.13
N LYS A 6 5.14 10.54 -15.47
CA LYS A 6 3.73 10.62 -15.91
C LYS A 6 3.03 11.64 -14.99
N PRO A 7 3.01 12.94 -15.35
CA PRO A 7 2.47 13.97 -14.49
C PRO A 7 0.98 13.75 -14.26
N LEU A 8 0.54 13.98 -13.03
CA LEU A 8 -0.88 13.92 -12.68
C LEU A 8 -1.59 15.21 -13.12
N THR A 9 -2.87 15.10 -13.46
CA THR A 9 -3.68 16.28 -13.73
C THR A 9 -4.08 16.98 -12.42
N ASN A 10 -4.44 18.25 -12.50
CA ASN A 10 -4.91 19.00 -11.33
C ASN A 10 -6.18 18.36 -10.74
N GLU A 11 -7.05 17.81 -11.58
CA GLU A 11 -8.28 17.12 -11.17
C GLU A 11 -7.94 15.86 -10.35
N GLN A 12 -6.96 15.07 -10.78
CA GLN A 12 -6.50 13.89 -10.04
C GLN A 12 -5.92 14.28 -8.67
N ILE A 13 -5.09 15.33 -8.64
CA ILE A 13 -4.49 15.85 -7.41
C ILE A 13 -5.57 16.36 -6.46
N GLN A 14 -6.53 17.14 -6.96
CA GLN A 14 -7.64 17.66 -6.16
C GLN A 14 -8.54 16.54 -5.65
N TYR A 15 -8.84 15.54 -6.48
CA TYR A 15 -9.65 14.40 -6.10
C TYR A 15 -9.01 13.64 -4.92
N TYR A 16 -7.71 13.36 -4.99
CA TYR A 16 -6.97 12.75 -3.88
C TYR A 16 -7.06 13.58 -2.60
N ARG A 17 -6.78 14.89 -2.69
CA ARG A 17 -6.78 15.77 -1.50
C ARG A 17 -8.17 15.86 -0.86
N GLU A 18 -9.22 15.85 -1.66
CA GLU A 18 -10.58 15.85 -1.16
C GLU A 18 -10.97 14.49 -0.55
N ASN A 19 -10.71 13.39 -1.27
CA ASN A 19 -11.32 12.10 -0.99
C ASN A 19 -10.40 11.10 -0.27
N GLY A 20 -9.11 11.38 -0.18
CA GLY A 20 -8.10 10.54 0.47
C GLY A 20 -7.50 9.48 -0.45
N PHE A 21 -8.03 9.28 -1.65
CA PHE A 21 -7.51 8.34 -2.63
C PHE A 21 -7.70 8.83 -4.06
N VAL A 22 -6.97 8.27 -5.01
CA VAL A 22 -7.18 8.45 -6.45
C VAL A 22 -6.75 7.20 -7.21
N GLN A 23 -7.50 6.83 -8.25
CA GLN A 23 -7.13 5.80 -9.22
C GLN A 23 -6.46 6.45 -10.43
N ILE A 24 -5.33 5.89 -10.86
CA ILE A 24 -4.57 6.32 -12.03
C ILE A 24 -4.41 5.13 -12.97
N ASP A 25 -5.00 5.23 -14.15
CA ASP A 25 -4.94 4.18 -15.14
C ASP A 25 -3.66 4.19 -15.96
N ASP A 26 -3.27 3.01 -16.46
CA ASP A 26 -2.13 2.78 -17.36
C ASP A 26 -0.81 3.34 -16.82
N MET A 27 -0.58 3.24 -15.50
CA MET A 27 0.61 3.79 -14.85
C MET A 27 1.88 3.01 -15.20
N LEU A 28 1.73 1.72 -15.53
CA LEU A 28 2.77 0.88 -16.13
C LEU A 28 2.47 0.62 -17.61
N LYS A 29 3.52 0.65 -18.43
CA LYS A 29 3.45 0.16 -19.80
C LYS A 29 3.34 -1.38 -19.83
N PRO A 30 2.86 -1.99 -20.92
CA PRO A 30 2.70 -3.44 -21.01
C PRO A 30 3.97 -4.25 -20.74
N ASP A 31 5.14 -3.76 -21.18
CA ASP A 31 6.45 -4.37 -20.94
C ASP A 31 6.87 -4.24 -19.46
N GLU A 32 6.73 -3.05 -18.88
CA GLU A 32 7.00 -2.79 -17.46
C GLU A 32 6.11 -3.66 -16.54
N LEU A 33 4.85 -3.85 -16.91
CA LEU A 33 3.91 -4.71 -16.20
C LEU A 33 4.35 -6.18 -16.23
N GLU A 34 4.78 -6.68 -17.39
CA GLU A 34 5.19 -8.08 -17.52
C GLU A 34 6.50 -8.36 -16.78
N GLU A 35 7.46 -7.43 -16.84
CA GLU A 35 8.66 -7.48 -16.01
C GLU A 35 8.31 -7.52 -14.52
N LEU A 36 7.42 -6.64 -14.06
CA LEU A 36 7.03 -6.61 -12.64
C LEU A 36 6.32 -7.90 -12.21
N ARG A 37 5.49 -8.50 -13.08
CA ARG A 37 4.88 -9.82 -12.81
C ARG A 37 5.93 -10.90 -12.62
N GLN A 38 6.90 -10.97 -13.52
CA GLN A 38 7.99 -11.95 -13.41
C GLN A 38 8.75 -11.76 -12.10
N TYR A 39 9.17 -10.54 -11.79
CA TYR A 39 9.95 -10.23 -10.59
C TYR A 39 9.17 -10.51 -9.30
N LEU A 40 7.87 -10.20 -9.27
CA LEU A 40 7.02 -10.49 -8.12
C LEU A 40 6.84 -12.00 -7.92
N ASP A 41 6.62 -12.74 -9.00
CA ASP A 41 6.53 -14.20 -8.97
C ASP A 41 7.84 -14.86 -8.49
N GLU A 42 9.00 -14.39 -8.96
CA GLU A 42 10.33 -14.82 -8.50
C GLU A 42 10.51 -14.52 -7.01
N THR A 43 10.18 -13.30 -6.60
CA THR A 43 10.30 -12.85 -5.21
C THR A 43 9.39 -13.63 -4.28
N MET A 44 8.18 -14.02 -4.69
CA MET A 44 7.29 -14.83 -3.85
C MET A 44 7.72 -16.29 -3.72
N ARG A 45 8.57 -16.80 -4.62
CA ARG A 45 9.11 -18.17 -4.58
C ARG A 45 10.46 -18.27 -3.87
N GLN A 46 11.21 -17.17 -3.79
CA GLN A 46 12.52 -17.18 -3.18
C GLN A 46 12.47 -17.56 -1.69
N GLU A 47 13.38 -18.41 -1.23
CA GLU A 47 13.60 -18.69 0.19
C GLU A 47 14.87 -17.98 0.67
N GLY A 48 14.84 -17.44 1.89
CA GLY A 48 15.92 -16.61 2.41
C GLY A 48 16.01 -15.22 1.76
N GLY A 49 16.53 -14.25 2.50
CA GLY A 49 16.59 -12.85 2.06
C GLY A 49 16.42 -11.86 3.22
N ARG A 50 16.35 -10.57 2.90
CA ARG A 50 16.05 -9.48 3.83
C ARG A 50 14.57 -9.13 3.85
N SER A 51 13.83 -9.51 2.83
CA SER A 51 12.38 -9.46 2.78
C SER A 51 11.79 -10.50 3.72
N VAL A 52 10.61 -10.19 4.27
CA VAL A 52 9.98 -11.04 5.28
C VAL A 52 8.63 -11.51 4.79
N GLN A 53 8.48 -12.82 4.62
CA GLN A 53 7.19 -13.46 4.43
C GLN A 53 6.44 -13.44 5.76
N THR A 54 5.41 -12.62 5.89
CA THR A 54 4.72 -12.43 7.18
C THR A 54 3.60 -13.44 7.40
N SER A 55 3.36 -14.34 6.45
CA SER A 55 2.28 -15.30 6.52
C SER A 55 2.70 -16.67 6.00
N GLN A 56 2.28 -17.71 6.72
CA GLN A 56 2.55 -19.11 6.38
C GLN A 56 1.30 -19.76 5.81
N LYS A 57 1.45 -20.53 4.73
CA LYS A 57 0.32 -21.24 4.10
C LYS A 57 -0.40 -22.11 5.13
N GLY A 58 -1.73 -22.01 5.16
CA GLY A 58 -2.58 -22.70 6.14
C GLY A 58 -2.95 -21.86 7.38
N ASN A 59 -2.25 -20.76 7.65
CA ASN A 59 -2.61 -19.81 8.71
C ASN A 59 -3.80 -18.92 8.28
N ALA A 60 -4.67 -18.54 9.22
CA ALA A 60 -5.78 -17.61 8.98
C ALA A 60 -5.31 -16.25 8.42
N TYR A 61 -4.18 -15.72 8.91
CA TYR A 61 -3.62 -14.46 8.39
C TYR A 61 -3.20 -14.56 6.92
N TYR A 62 -2.66 -15.71 6.50
CA TYR A 62 -2.30 -15.96 5.09
C TYR A 62 -3.50 -15.88 4.15
N LYS A 63 -4.68 -16.28 4.63
CA LYS A 63 -5.92 -16.18 3.84
C LYS A 63 -6.32 -14.73 3.61
N VAL A 64 -6.00 -13.82 4.53
CA VAL A 64 -6.30 -12.38 4.43
C VAL A 64 -5.23 -11.67 3.60
N LEU A 65 -3.96 -11.86 3.97
CA LEU A 65 -2.77 -11.28 3.36
C LEU A 65 -1.67 -12.34 3.19
N ASN A 66 -1.57 -12.94 2.00
CA ASN A 66 -0.34 -13.59 1.57
C ASN A 66 0.64 -12.51 1.11
N GLN A 67 1.60 -12.15 1.96
CA GLN A 67 2.47 -11.02 1.70
C GLN A 67 3.94 -11.27 2.05
N ARG A 68 4.80 -10.60 1.29
CA ARG A 68 6.22 -10.48 1.54
C ARG A 68 6.62 -9.01 1.59
N VAL A 69 7.24 -8.59 2.68
CA VAL A 69 7.55 -7.18 2.98
C VAL A 69 9.03 -6.88 2.69
N ASN A 70 9.34 -5.66 2.26
CA ASN A 70 10.67 -5.19 1.86
C ASN A 70 11.27 -5.96 0.66
N THR A 71 10.44 -6.27 -0.33
CA THR A 71 10.83 -7.02 -1.53
C THR A 71 11.88 -6.29 -2.38
N TRP A 72 11.92 -4.96 -2.33
CA TRP A 72 12.96 -4.15 -3.00
C TRP A 72 14.39 -4.48 -2.55
N ARG A 73 14.57 -5.02 -1.33
CA ARG A 73 15.90 -5.29 -0.75
C ARG A 73 16.54 -6.57 -1.28
N ASP A 74 15.72 -7.43 -1.89
CA ASP A 74 16.12 -8.75 -2.37
C ASP A 74 16.06 -8.87 -3.89
N HIS A 75 15.24 -8.04 -4.55
CA HIS A 75 15.06 -8.10 -5.99
C HIS A 75 15.31 -6.74 -6.66
N GLY A 76 16.45 -6.59 -7.34
CA GLY A 76 16.82 -5.34 -8.04
C GLY A 76 15.80 -4.89 -9.09
N GLY A 77 15.13 -5.85 -9.73
CA GLY A 77 14.00 -5.59 -10.64
C GLY A 77 12.80 -4.96 -9.93
N ILE A 78 12.46 -5.37 -8.70
CA ILE A 78 11.38 -4.75 -7.91
C ILE A 78 11.83 -3.39 -7.40
N ALA A 79 13.09 -3.26 -6.95
CA ALA A 79 13.65 -2.00 -6.48
C ALA A 79 13.51 -0.87 -7.52
N ARG A 80 13.60 -1.19 -8.82
CA ARG A 80 13.38 -0.24 -9.92
C ARG A 80 11.99 0.44 -9.88
N PHE A 81 10.95 -0.29 -9.47
CA PHE A 81 9.59 0.22 -9.33
C PHE A 81 9.39 0.91 -7.98
N VAL A 82 9.89 0.29 -6.91
CA VAL A 82 9.70 0.78 -5.53
C VAL A 82 10.43 2.09 -5.28
N LEU A 83 11.61 2.28 -5.87
CA LEU A 83 12.41 3.50 -5.70
C LEU A 83 12.17 4.52 -6.84
N SER A 84 11.21 4.25 -7.73
CA SER A 84 10.91 5.04 -8.91
C SER A 84 10.61 6.52 -8.62
N SER A 85 11.25 7.40 -9.40
CA SER A 85 10.95 8.84 -9.38
C SER A 85 9.55 9.14 -9.92
N ARG A 86 9.04 8.36 -10.90
CA ARG A 86 7.67 8.48 -11.44
C ARG A 86 6.62 8.39 -10.32
N PHE A 87 6.72 7.38 -9.46
CA PHE A 87 5.79 7.18 -8.35
C PHE A 87 6.03 8.20 -7.23
N ALA A 88 7.28 8.52 -6.92
CA ALA A 88 7.62 9.46 -5.86
C ALA A 88 7.16 10.90 -6.20
N GLN A 89 7.29 11.32 -7.45
CA GLN A 89 6.82 12.62 -7.91
C GLN A 89 5.29 12.70 -7.86
N ALA A 90 4.58 11.67 -8.31
CA ALA A 90 3.12 11.58 -8.16
C ALA A 90 2.69 11.69 -6.69
N ALA A 91 3.33 10.95 -5.78
CA ALA A 91 3.06 11.05 -4.34
C ALA A 91 3.37 12.45 -3.78
N LYS A 92 4.44 13.10 -4.24
CA LYS A 92 4.80 14.47 -3.84
C LYS A 92 3.72 15.46 -4.28
N ASP A 93 3.24 15.36 -5.51
CA ASP A 93 2.19 16.24 -6.04
C ASP A 93 0.86 16.05 -5.29
N LEU A 94 0.48 14.80 -5.03
CA LEU A 94 -0.73 14.44 -4.29
C LEU A 94 -0.71 15.00 -2.86
N THR A 95 0.38 14.74 -2.13
CA THR A 95 0.53 15.16 -0.72
C THR A 95 0.85 16.64 -0.56
N GLY A 96 1.46 17.28 -1.56
CA GLY A 96 2.02 18.63 -1.44
C GLY A 96 3.27 18.70 -0.55
N SER A 97 3.89 17.55 -0.25
CA SER A 97 5.07 17.48 0.62
C SER A 97 6.30 18.09 -0.07
N SER A 98 7.24 18.62 0.72
CA SER A 98 8.50 19.14 0.20
C SER A 98 9.43 18.04 -0.33
N GLY A 99 9.22 16.79 0.08
CA GLY A 99 9.91 15.61 -0.42
C GLY A 99 9.21 14.32 -0.01
N ILE A 100 9.57 13.23 -0.67
CA ILE A 100 9.01 11.89 -0.44
C ILE A 100 10.14 10.90 -0.18
N ARG A 101 9.92 9.98 0.78
CA ARG A 101 10.80 8.86 1.10
C ARG A 101 10.06 7.54 0.96
N LEU A 102 10.82 6.48 0.67
CA LEU A 102 10.34 5.12 0.85
C LEU A 102 10.28 4.78 2.34
N PHE A 103 9.18 4.16 2.78
CA PHE A 103 9.14 3.45 4.06
C PHE A 103 9.39 1.95 3.85
N HIS A 104 8.52 1.27 3.10
CA HIS A 104 8.72 -0.11 2.64
C HIS A 104 7.83 -0.41 1.44
N ASP A 105 8.02 -1.58 0.83
CA ASP A 105 7.09 -2.18 -0.11
C ASP A 105 6.64 -3.54 0.39
N HIS A 106 5.60 -4.08 -0.24
CA HIS A 106 5.23 -5.48 -0.08
C HIS A 106 4.53 -6.03 -1.32
N ALA A 107 4.90 -7.25 -1.69
CA ALA A 107 4.18 -8.07 -2.66
C ALA A 107 2.97 -8.70 -1.97
N LEU A 108 1.80 -8.64 -2.64
CA LEU A 108 0.51 -9.04 -2.09
C LEU A 108 -0.19 -10.01 -3.04
N LEU A 109 -0.48 -11.22 -2.56
CA LEU A 109 -1.27 -12.22 -3.28
C LEU A 109 -2.60 -12.46 -2.56
N LYS A 110 -3.69 -12.49 -3.31
CA LYS A 110 -4.91 -13.19 -2.89
C LYS A 110 -5.03 -14.49 -3.66
N MET A 111 -4.86 -15.60 -2.95
CA MET A 111 -4.95 -16.94 -3.53
C MET A 111 -6.40 -17.26 -3.94
N PRO A 112 -6.59 -18.09 -4.98
CA PRO A 112 -7.92 -18.50 -5.42
C PRO A 112 -8.66 -19.28 -4.33
N HIS A 113 -9.98 -19.19 -4.35
CA HIS A 113 -10.97 -19.93 -3.52
C HIS A 113 -10.95 -19.73 -2.00
N ASP A 114 -9.78 -19.68 -1.37
CA ASP A 114 -9.62 -19.71 0.09
C ASP A 114 -9.11 -18.38 0.67
N SER A 115 -9.05 -17.33 -0.14
CA SER A 115 -8.73 -15.99 0.38
C SER A 115 -9.95 -15.36 1.06
N ARG A 116 -9.67 -14.62 2.13
CA ARG A 116 -10.64 -13.80 2.86
C ARG A 116 -10.54 -12.35 2.40
N PRO A 117 -11.59 -11.55 2.60
CA PRO A 117 -11.48 -10.12 2.42
C PRO A 117 -10.45 -9.53 3.37
N THR A 118 -9.81 -8.44 2.95
CA THR A 118 -9.09 -7.56 3.87
C THR A 118 -10.12 -6.60 4.46
N PRO A 119 -10.37 -6.61 5.78
CA PRO A 119 -11.45 -5.85 6.40
C PRO A 119 -11.24 -4.35 6.24
N TRP A 120 -12.27 -3.56 6.54
CA TRP A 120 -12.15 -2.10 6.55
C TRP A 120 -11.14 -1.65 7.62
N HIS A 121 -10.13 -0.87 7.21
CA HIS A 121 -9.08 -0.38 8.10
C HIS A 121 -8.45 0.92 7.58
N GLN A 122 -7.57 1.50 8.41
CA GLN A 122 -6.60 2.53 8.04
C GLN A 122 -5.20 1.92 8.09
N ASP A 123 -4.32 2.28 7.16
CA ASP A 123 -2.92 1.80 7.19
C ASP A 123 -2.07 2.51 8.25
N TRP A 124 -2.29 3.82 8.47
CA TRP A 124 -1.43 4.65 9.32
C TRP A 124 -1.25 4.11 10.75
N PRO A 125 -2.29 3.59 11.45
CA PRO A 125 -2.12 3.00 12.77
C PRO A 125 -1.16 1.80 12.84
N TYR A 126 -0.83 1.15 11.72
CA TYR A 126 0.15 0.07 11.68
C TYR A 126 1.58 0.58 11.49
N TRP A 127 1.77 1.81 11.01
CA TRP A 127 3.09 2.37 10.74
C TRP A 127 3.65 3.07 11.97
N PRO A 128 4.93 2.87 12.30
CA PRO A 128 5.54 3.45 13.49
C PRO A 128 5.98 4.90 13.25
N MET A 129 5.04 5.75 12.85
CA MET A 129 5.25 7.13 12.44
C MET A 129 4.49 8.08 13.38
N ASN A 130 5.07 9.24 13.70
CA ASN A 130 4.34 10.26 14.46
C ASN A 130 3.47 11.14 13.55
N GLU A 131 3.93 11.44 12.35
CA GLU A 131 3.25 12.31 11.40
C GLU A 131 2.32 11.53 10.47
N THR A 132 1.20 12.16 10.12
CA THR A 132 0.29 11.69 9.07
C THR A 132 0.77 12.12 7.68
N GLY A 133 0.17 11.59 6.61
CA GLY A 133 0.46 11.97 5.22
C GLY A 133 1.34 10.97 4.47
N ALA A 134 1.79 9.91 5.15
CA ALA A 134 2.22 8.71 4.45
C ALA A 134 1.05 8.09 3.67
N LEU A 135 1.36 7.52 2.52
CA LEU A 135 0.37 6.96 1.60
C LEU A 135 0.84 5.61 1.06
N SER A 136 -0.12 4.83 0.62
CA SER A 136 0.07 3.58 -0.07
C SER A 136 -0.17 3.77 -1.55
N ILE A 137 0.74 3.25 -2.37
CA ILE A 137 0.56 3.09 -3.81
C ILE A 137 0.27 1.61 -4.04
N TRP A 138 -0.88 1.27 -4.59
CA TRP A 138 -1.25 -0.11 -4.87
C TRP A 138 -1.32 -0.32 -6.37
N ILE A 139 -0.42 -1.14 -6.91
CA ILE A 139 -0.28 -1.38 -8.34
C ILE A 139 -0.95 -2.72 -8.67
N ALA A 140 -1.92 -2.68 -9.58
CA ALA A 140 -2.62 -3.86 -10.07
C ALA A 140 -1.71 -4.62 -11.06
N LEU A 141 -1.31 -5.84 -10.74
CA LEU A 141 -0.58 -6.69 -11.70
C LEU A 141 -1.52 -7.54 -12.54
N ASP A 142 -2.77 -7.67 -12.15
CA ASP A 142 -3.82 -8.37 -12.87
C ASP A 142 -5.02 -7.41 -12.99
N ASP A 143 -5.89 -7.62 -13.98
CA ASP A 143 -7.18 -6.92 -14.03
C ASP A 143 -7.92 -7.21 -12.72
N VAL A 144 -8.51 -6.20 -12.08
CA VAL A 144 -9.17 -6.37 -10.78
C VAL A 144 -10.60 -5.86 -10.75
N ASP A 145 -11.44 -6.66 -10.12
CA ASP A 145 -12.85 -6.40 -9.80
C ASP A 145 -13.21 -7.01 -8.44
N GLU A 146 -14.48 -6.94 -8.07
CA GLU A 146 -14.95 -7.49 -6.78
C GLU A 146 -14.82 -9.02 -6.68
N ASN A 147 -14.70 -9.73 -7.81
CA ASN A 147 -14.60 -11.18 -7.83
C ASN A 147 -13.20 -11.66 -7.47
N ASN A 148 -12.16 -10.88 -7.79
CA ASN A 148 -10.77 -11.27 -7.55
C ASN A 148 -10.02 -10.44 -6.50
N GLY A 149 -10.72 -9.53 -5.82
CA GLY A 149 -10.16 -8.84 -4.67
C GLY A 149 -9.65 -7.42 -4.95
N CYS A 150 -10.36 -6.67 -5.80
CA CYS A 150 -10.16 -5.23 -5.93
C CYS A 150 -10.44 -4.51 -4.61
N MET A 151 -9.90 -3.29 -4.50
CA MET A 151 -10.09 -2.45 -3.33
C MET A 151 -11.39 -1.65 -3.40
N MET A 152 -11.83 -1.21 -2.22
CA MET A 152 -12.84 -0.19 -2.04
C MET A 152 -12.30 0.89 -1.10
N PHE A 153 -12.73 2.13 -1.29
CA PHE A 153 -12.34 3.26 -0.48
C PHE A 153 -13.56 4.05 -0.04
N VAL A 154 -13.59 4.54 1.20
CA VAL A 154 -14.61 5.51 1.62
C VAL A 154 -14.08 6.92 1.39
N PRO A 155 -14.69 7.72 0.49
CA PRO A 155 -14.27 9.10 0.27
C PRO A 155 -14.30 9.92 1.56
N LYS A 156 -13.32 10.83 1.71
CA LYS A 156 -13.22 11.82 2.81
C LYS A 156 -12.93 11.19 4.19
N SER A 157 -12.76 9.87 4.26
CA SER A 157 -12.51 9.14 5.51
C SER A 157 -11.12 9.38 6.11
N GLN A 158 -10.15 9.85 5.33
CA GLN A 158 -8.81 10.26 5.80
C GLN A 158 -8.86 11.41 6.82
N LYS A 159 -10.00 12.11 6.92
CA LYS A 159 -10.23 13.15 7.93
C LYS A 159 -10.48 12.56 9.33
N ILE A 160 -10.76 11.26 9.43
CA ILE A 160 -10.94 10.57 10.71
C ILE A 160 -9.56 10.13 11.21
N LYS A 161 -9.15 10.66 12.37
CA LYS A 161 -7.83 10.41 12.96
C LYS A 161 -7.97 9.67 14.29
N ASN A 162 -6.84 9.20 14.82
CA ASN A 162 -6.71 8.62 16.16
C ASN A 162 -7.55 7.35 16.38
N LEU A 163 -7.77 6.56 15.33
CA LEU A 163 -8.32 5.21 15.46
C LEU A 163 -7.20 4.21 15.74
N LYS A 164 -7.57 3.10 16.35
CA LYS A 164 -6.64 1.98 16.58
C LYS A 164 -6.57 1.11 15.33
N SER A 165 -5.49 0.36 15.20
CA SER A 165 -5.37 -0.70 14.20
C SER A 165 -6.46 -1.75 14.36
N VAL A 166 -6.98 -2.25 13.24
CA VAL A 166 -7.93 -3.38 13.19
C VAL A 166 -7.13 -4.69 13.15
N ASP A 167 -7.54 -5.71 13.91
CA ASP A 167 -6.98 -7.04 13.70
C ASP A 167 -7.50 -7.61 12.37
N LEU A 168 -6.59 -7.97 11.46
CA LEU A 168 -7.02 -8.39 10.12
C LEU A 168 -7.59 -9.82 10.08
N VAL A 169 -7.34 -10.64 11.10
CA VAL A 169 -7.85 -12.01 11.23
C VAL A 169 -9.19 -12.03 11.96
N GLU A 170 -9.28 -11.28 13.07
CA GLU A 170 -10.47 -11.15 13.92
C GLU A 170 -10.92 -9.68 13.98
N PRO A 171 -11.39 -9.12 12.86
CA PRO A 171 -11.67 -7.70 12.76
C PRO A 171 -12.86 -7.29 13.61
N HIS A 172 -12.70 -6.22 14.38
CA HIS A 172 -13.81 -5.39 14.79
C HIS A 172 -14.27 -4.49 13.64
N ASP A 173 -15.50 -3.98 13.71
CA ASP A 173 -16.00 -3.04 12.70
C ASP A 173 -15.47 -1.64 13.00
N ILE A 174 -14.50 -1.16 12.21
CA ILE A 174 -13.92 0.19 12.36
C ILE A 174 -14.99 1.29 12.34
N PHE A 175 -16.13 1.08 11.69
CA PHE A 175 -17.24 2.05 11.66
C PHE A 175 -17.95 2.17 13.01
N SER A 176 -17.72 1.25 13.95
CA SER A 176 -18.19 1.36 15.34
C SER A 176 -17.25 2.16 16.24
N ASP A 177 -16.05 2.52 15.76
CA ASP A 177 -15.05 3.24 16.56
C ASP A 177 -15.32 4.74 16.57
N GLY A 178 -15.61 5.32 17.74
CA GLY A 178 -15.59 6.77 18.00
C GLY A 178 -15.94 7.68 16.80
N GLY A 179 -14.94 8.42 16.31
CA GLY A 179 -15.11 9.38 15.21
C GLY A 179 -15.52 8.78 13.86
N ALA A 180 -15.45 7.46 13.69
CA ALA A 180 -15.84 6.73 12.48
C ALA A 180 -17.35 6.46 12.40
N ALA A 181 -18.10 6.53 13.50
CA ALA A 181 -19.54 6.22 13.53
C ALA A 181 -20.39 7.13 12.62
N ARG A 182 -19.86 8.30 12.24
CA ARG A 182 -20.49 9.23 11.28
C ARG A 182 -20.14 8.96 9.82
N VAL A 183 -19.26 8.01 9.55
CA VAL A 183 -18.82 7.67 8.19
C VAL A 183 -19.83 6.71 7.59
N ASP A 184 -20.50 7.13 6.52
CA ASP A 184 -21.42 6.26 5.80
C ASP A 184 -20.67 5.30 4.88
N ARG A 185 -20.63 4.02 5.27
CA ARG A 185 -19.98 2.96 4.51
C ARG A 185 -20.58 2.74 3.11
N ASN A 186 -21.82 3.18 2.87
CA ASN A 186 -22.48 3.03 1.58
C ASN A 186 -21.95 4.01 0.52
N THR A 187 -21.16 5.01 0.93
CA THR A 187 -20.47 5.93 0.01
C THR A 187 -19.18 5.34 -0.57
N ALA A 188 -18.84 4.10 -0.21
CA ALA A 188 -17.63 3.44 -0.67
C ALA A 188 -17.58 3.31 -2.20
N VAL A 189 -16.43 3.66 -2.77
CA VAL A 189 -16.14 3.57 -4.20
C VAL A 189 -15.33 2.30 -4.46
N VAL A 190 -15.78 1.49 -5.41
CA VAL A 190 -15.07 0.30 -5.88
C VAL A 190 -14.00 0.70 -6.90
N ALA A 191 -12.74 0.36 -6.64
CA ALA A 191 -11.61 0.64 -7.54
C ALA A 191 -11.39 -0.53 -8.51
N ARG A 192 -12.21 -0.61 -9.56
CA ARG A 192 -12.02 -1.56 -10.67
C ARG A 192 -10.94 -1.03 -11.62
N MET A 193 -9.96 -1.86 -11.93
CA MET A 193 -8.76 -1.44 -12.66
C MET A 193 -8.31 -2.49 -13.66
N LYS A 194 -7.72 -2.03 -14.76
CA LYS A 194 -6.91 -2.88 -15.63
C LYS A 194 -5.52 -3.11 -15.03
N ALA A 195 -4.90 -4.21 -15.38
CA ALA A 195 -3.51 -4.47 -15.00
C ALA A 195 -2.60 -3.33 -15.49
N GLY A 196 -1.69 -2.87 -14.64
CA GLY A 196 -0.83 -1.72 -14.89
C GLY A 196 -1.38 -0.38 -14.37
N SER A 197 -2.67 -0.30 -14.01
CA SER A 197 -3.21 0.82 -13.23
C SER A 197 -2.76 0.75 -11.76
N CYS A 198 -2.86 1.87 -11.05
CA CYS A 198 -2.66 1.90 -9.61
C CYS A 198 -3.64 2.82 -8.89
N THR A 199 -3.75 2.66 -7.58
CA THR A 199 -4.34 3.65 -6.69
C THR A 199 -3.29 4.26 -5.79
N PHE A 200 -3.48 5.51 -5.42
CA PHE A 200 -2.81 6.16 -4.30
C PHE A 200 -3.85 6.39 -3.23
N HIS A 201 -3.57 6.03 -1.98
CA HIS A 201 -4.46 6.32 -0.86
C HIS A 201 -3.68 6.75 0.37
N ASP A 202 -4.14 7.82 1.02
CA ASP A 202 -3.62 8.30 2.29
C ASP A 202 -3.76 7.19 3.34
N GLY A 203 -2.76 7.04 4.22
CA GLY A 203 -2.76 6.00 5.25
C GLY A 203 -3.96 6.07 6.20
N LEU A 204 -4.67 7.19 6.29
CA LEU A 204 -5.91 7.32 7.07
C LEU A 204 -7.17 7.03 6.25
N THR A 205 -7.08 6.76 4.96
CA THR A 205 -8.25 6.44 4.14
C THR A 205 -8.77 5.06 4.51
N PHE A 206 -10.06 4.98 4.84
CA PHE A 206 -10.73 3.72 5.09
C PHE A 206 -10.79 2.96 3.79
N HIS A 207 -10.21 1.76 3.81
CA HIS A 207 -10.17 0.91 2.64
C HIS A 207 -10.37 -0.55 3.00
N TYR A 208 -10.82 -1.31 2.01
CA TYR A 208 -11.18 -2.72 2.09
C TYR A 208 -10.73 -3.40 0.81
N ALA A 209 -10.49 -4.71 0.85
CA ALA A 209 -10.29 -5.50 -0.37
C ALA A 209 -11.15 -6.75 -0.35
N HIS A 210 -11.83 -7.03 -1.46
CA HIS A 210 -12.66 -8.22 -1.59
C HIS A 210 -11.84 -9.51 -1.46
N ALA A 211 -12.51 -10.61 -1.17
CA ALA A 211 -11.93 -11.94 -1.34
C ALA A 211 -11.70 -12.23 -2.83
N ASN A 212 -10.71 -13.06 -3.14
CA ASN A 212 -10.56 -13.63 -4.46
C ASN A 212 -11.33 -14.97 -4.56
N ARG A 213 -12.40 -14.95 -5.36
CA ARG A 213 -13.30 -16.06 -5.65
C ARG A 213 -13.02 -16.71 -7.02
N THR A 214 -12.03 -16.21 -7.75
CA THR A 214 -11.62 -16.75 -9.05
C THR A 214 -10.65 -17.91 -8.91
N ASP A 215 -10.30 -18.53 -10.04
CA ASP A 215 -9.42 -19.71 -10.11
C ASP A 215 -7.93 -19.34 -10.26
N ARG A 216 -7.61 -18.04 -10.26
CA ARG A 216 -6.24 -17.54 -10.43
C ARG A 216 -5.85 -16.65 -9.25
N PRO A 217 -4.57 -16.64 -8.82
CA PRO A 217 -4.10 -15.66 -7.86
C PRO A 217 -4.27 -14.23 -8.39
N ARG A 218 -4.59 -13.28 -7.51
CA ARG A 218 -4.53 -11.85 -7.81
C ARG A 218 -3.27 -11.27 -7.18
N ARG A 219 -2.41 -10.68 -8.01
CA ARG A 219 -1.13 -10.08 -7.61
C ARG A 219 -1.24 -8.56 -7.53
N ALA A 220 -0.54 -8.00 -6.56
CA ALA A 220 -0.33 -6.57 -6.45
C ALA A 220 1.03 -6.29 -5.80
N LEU A 221 1.64 -5.18 -6.20
CA LEU A 221 2.74 -4.57 -5.44
C LEU A 221 2.16 -3.35 -4.72
N ALA A 222 2.36 -3.26 -3.42
CA ALA A 222 2.08 -2.05 -2.68
C ALA A 222 3.37 -1.39 -2.19
N ILE A 223 3.41 -0.07 -2.28
CA ILE A 223 4.58 0.75 -1.92
C ILE A 223 4.12 1.81 -0.93
N ILE A 224 4.75 1.87 0.23
CA ILE A 224 4.43 2.84 1.27
C ILE A 224 5.46 3.95 1.19
N TYR A 225 4.97 5.12 0.82
CA TYR A 225 5.75 6.36 0.81
C TYR A 225 5.35 7.26 1.97
N MET A 226 6.31 8.01 2.46
CA MET A 226 6.13 8.96 3.55
C MET A 226 6.72 10.33 3.19
N PRO A 227 6.15 11.44 3.70
CA PRO A 227 6.76 12.75 3.60
C PRO A 227 8.19 12.77 4.17
N ASP A 228 9.08 13.55 3.55
CA ASP A 228 10.39 13.80 4.14
C ASP A 228 10.24 14.52 5.49
N GLY A 229 11.02 14.08 6.49
CA GLY A 229 10.93 14.58 7.86
C GLY A 229 10.06 13.76 8.80
N THR A 230 9.35 12.73 8.32
CA THR A 230 8.63 11.78 9.20
C THR A 230 9.56 11.18 10.26
N THR A 231 9.08 11.11 11.49
CA THR A 231 9.81 10.63 12.66
C THR A 231 9.25 9.30 13.16
N PHE A 232 10.15 8.49 13.71
CA PHE A 232 9.82 7.19 14.28
C PHE A 232 9.08 7.36 15.61
N SER A 233 7.94 6.68 15.77
CA SER A 233 7.16 6.78 17.01
C SER A 233 7.71 5.93 18.17
N GLY A 234 8.65 5.03 17.89
CA GLY A 234 9.08 4.00 18.85
C GLY A 234 8.23 2.73 18.84
N ALA A 235 7.12 2.72 18.09
CA ALA A 235 6.27 1.54 17.96
C ALA A 235 7.01 0.41 17.22
N ARG A 236 6.71 -0.83 17.60
CA ARG A 236 7.27 -2.02 16.95
C ARG A 236 6.70 -2.16 15.54
N HIS A 237 7.57 -2.42 14.58
CA HIS A 237 7.19 -2.73 13.21
C HIS A 237 8.28 -3.57 12.55
N ILE A 238 7.88 -4.53 11.72
CA ILE A 238 8.83 -5.49 11.10
C ILE A 238 9.90 -4.80 10.25
N CYS A 239 9.59 -3.64 9.68
CA CYS A 239 10.55 -2.84 8.89
C CYS A 239 11.51 -1.99 9.71
N THR A 240 11.25 -1.79 11.02
CA THR A 240 12.09 -0.96 11.90
C THR A 240 12.79 -1.75 13.00
N GLU A 241 12.33 -2.96 13.28
CA GLU A 241 12.97 -3.87 14.25
C GLU A 241 14.44 -4.14 13.88
N GLY A 242 15.31 -4.08 14.90
CA GLY A 242 16.74 -4.33 14.73
C GLY A 242 17.54 -3.20 14.06
N LEU A 243 16.89 -2.09 13.66
CA LEU A 243 17.58 -0.96 13.01
C LEU A 243 18.22 0.04 14.00
N GLY A 244 18.00 -0.11 15.30
CA GLY A 244 18.55 0.80 16.32
C GLY A 244 18.00 2.23 16.23
N LEU A 245 16.77 2.39 15.73
CA LEU A 245 16.11 3.70 15.63
C LEU A 245 15.64 4.17 17.02
N GLU A 246 15.84 5.46 17.28
CA GLU A 246 15.36 6.12 18.50
C GLU A 246 14.01 6.80 18.24
N ALA A 247 13.10 6.72 19.22
CA ALA A 247 11.82 7.41 19.13
C ALA A 247 12.03 8.93 18.99
N GLY A 248 11.30 9.56 18.07
CA GLY A 248 11.48 10.96 17.68
C GLY A 248 12.59 11.18 16.64
N GLY A 249 13.43 10.19 16.37
CA GLY A 249 14.43 10.23 15.30
C GLY A 249 13.77 10.22 13.92
N ARG A 250 14.38 10.90 12.94
CA ARG A 250 13.88 10.91 11.55
C ARG A 250 14.05 9.54 10.90
N LEU A 251 13.04 9.07 10.18
CA LEU A 251 13.13 7.91 9.30
C LEU A 251 13.86 8.32 8.02
N GLN A 252 15.17 8.06 7.96
CA GLN A 252 16.04 8.51 6.88
C GLN A 252 17.21 7.52 6.61
N GLY A 253 18.02 7.82 5.59
CA GLY A 253 19.20 7.02 5.23
C GLY A 253 18.91 6.00 4.12
N GLY A 254 19.83 5.05 3.91
CA GLY A 254 19.75 4.11 2.79
C GLY A 254 18.57 3.13 2.82
N LEU A 255 17.99 2.88 4.01
CA LEU A 255 16.79 2.06 4.15
C LEU A 255 15.49 2.87 4.01
N PHE A 256 15.57 4.20 4.15
CA PHE A 256 14.47 5.14 3.96
C PHE A 256 14.88 6.27 3.00
N PRO A 257 15.30 5.92 1.77
CA PRO A 257 15.88 6.86 0.83
C PRO A 257 14.87 7.94 0.44
N ARG A 258 15.37 9.15 0.21
CA ARG A 258 14.58 10.25 -0.38
C ARG A 258 14.54 10.08 -1.89
N LEU A 259 13.34 10.17 -2.47
CA LEU A 259 13.07 9.87 -3.87
C LEU A 259 12.62 11.11 -4.67
N ALA A 260 12.05 12.12 -4.00
CA ALA A 260 11.63 13.40 -4.59
C ALA A 260 11.72 14.59 -3.60
#